data_AF-U5CUF7-F1
#
_entry.id   AF-U5CUF7-F1
#
_cell.length_a   1.000
_cell.length_b   1.000
_cell.length_c   1.000
_cell.angle_alpha   90.00
_cell.angle_beta   90.00
_cell.angle_gamma   90.00
#
_symmetry.space_group_name_H-M   'P 1'
#
loop_
_entity.id
_entity.type
_entity.pdbx_description
1 polymer ?
#
loop_
_entity_poly.entity_id
_entity_poly.type
_entity_poly.pdbx_seq_one_letter_code
_entity_poly.pdbx_strand_id
1 'polypeptide(L)'
;MAAMACPLQEKPAPLSYGGPQEIGTHEELDSQYRSSTFFRALPDDVLAVISKFLCPRDVCSLSLCCKSLTSFAISDKISFSQCERLGAIKAEDLILWRKSMASYKALCRFLLSIRLLIGMWVHQNPELGNVVYAMWGFLSLVACRIIY
;
A
#
# COMPACT_ATOMS: atom_id res chain seq x y z
N MET A 1 -75.33 2.51 -23.86
CA MET A 1 -76.23 1.42 -23.44
C MET A 1 -75.53 0.11 -23.80
N ALA A 2 -75.32 -0.76 -22.80
CA ALA A 2 -74.58 -2.04 -22.86
C ALA A 2 -75.28 -3.07 -23.79
N ALA A 3 -74.79 -4.27 -24.12
CA ALA A 3 -73.89 -5.22 -23.46
C ALA A 3 -73.57 -6.39 -24.44
N MET A 4 -72.83 -7.41 -23.92
CA MET A 4 -72.74 -8.84 -24.33
C MET A 4 -71.44 -9.21 -25.10
N ALA A 5 -70.68 -10.29 -24.77
CA ALA A 5 -70.89 -11.45 -23.91
C ALA A 5 -69.55 -12.12 -23.44
N CYS A 6 -69.66 -12.94 -22.38
CA CYS A 6 -68.72 -13.81 -21.63
C CYS A 6 -68.00 -14.94 -22.46
N PRO A 7 -67.17 -15.92 -21.93
CA PRO A 7 -66.92 -16.35 -20.53
C PRO A 7 -65.49 -16.88 -20.10
N LEU A 8 -65.32 -17.06 -18.76
CA LEU A 8 -64.60 -18.10 -17.93
C LEU A 8 -63.21 -18.65 -18.37
N GLN A 9 -62.17 -18.92 -17.55
CA GLN A 9 -61.96 -19.35 -16.15
C GLN A 9 -60.41 -19.26 -15.90
N GLU A 10 -59.80 -18.97 -14.75
CA GLU A 10 -59.60 -19.81 -13.54
C GLU A 10 -58.96 -18.97 -12.42
N LYS A 11 -59.16 -19.41 -11.17
CA LYS A 11 -58.74 -18.77 -9.92
C LYS A 11 -57.49 -19.46 -9.33
N PRO A 12 -56.51 -18.71 -8.79
CA PRO A 12 -55.71 -19.18 -7.66
C PRO A 12 -56.01 -18.41 -6.36
N ALA A 13 -55.79 -19.07 -5.23
CA ALA A 13 -56.13 -18.69 -3.86
C ALA A 13 -55.33 -17.49 -3.30
N PRO A 14 -55.78 -16.84 -2.20
CA PRO A 14 -55.20 -15.59 -1.71
C PRO A 14 -53.95 -15.83 -0.85
N LEU A 15 -52.86 -15.11 -1.12
CA LEU A 15 -51.77 -14.94 -0.16
C LEU A 15 -52.05 -13.71 0.72
N SER A 16 -52.09 -13.98 2.02
CA SER A 16 -52.44 -13.08 3.11
C SER A 16 -51.58 -11.81 3.13
N TYR A 17 -52.23 -10.65 3.19
CA TYR A 17 -51.59 -9.38 3.53
C TYR A 17 -51.21 -9.37 5.01
N GLY A 18 -49.94 -9.10 5.30
CA GLY A 18 -49.47 -8.66 6.61
C GLY A 18 -48.77 -7.31 6.47
N GLY A 19 -49.31 -6.27 7.10
CA GLY A 19 -48.54 -5.08 7.51
C GLY A 19 -48.18 -5.18 9.00
N PRO A 20 -47.61 -4.15 9.64
CA PRO A 20 -46.92 -2.96 9.12
C PRO A 20 -45.43 -2.88 9.55
N GLN A 21 -44.59 -2.43 8.61
CA GLN A 21 -43.43 -1.53 8.77
C GLN A 21 -42.73 -1.47 10.15
N GLU A 22 -41.65 -2.25 10.34
CA GLU A 22 -40.62 -1.94 11.34
C GLU A 22 -39.47 -1.16 10.68
N ILE A 23 -39.35 0.10 11.11
CA ILE A 23 -38.27 1.01 10.77
C ILE A 23 -37.08 0.62 11.66
N GLY A 24 -36.16 -0.16 11.11
CA GLY A 24 -34.87 -0.43 11.71
C GLY A 24 -33.98 -1.03 10.66
N THR A 25 -32.93 -0.30 10.22
CA THR A 25 -31.73 -0.80 9.50
C THR A 25 -30.88 0.30 8.84
N HIS A 26 -31.10 1.61 9.11
CA HIS A 26 -30.09 2.62 8.73
C HIS A 26 -28.95 2.74 9.76
N GLU A 27 -29.19 2.40 11.03
CA GLU A 27 -28.17 2.44 12.10
C GLU A 27 -27.25 1.19 12.14
N GLU A 28 -27.70 0.03 11.63
CA GLU A 28 -26.89 -1.21 11.62
C GLU A 28 -25.76 -1.17 10.57
N LEU A 29 -25.96 -0.47 9.45
CA LEU A 29 -24.94 -0.28 8.42
C LEU A 29 -23.84 0.70 8.88
N ASP A 30 -24.19 1.73 9.64
CA ASP A 30 -23.24 2.73 10.17
C ASP A 30 -22.41 2.19 11.35
N SER A 31 -22.97 1.26 12.13
CA SER A 31 -22.26 0.56 13.22
C SER A 31 -21.05 -0.24 12.71
N GLN A 32 -21.17 -0.86 11.54
CA GLN A 32 -20.10 -1.65 10.94
C GLN A 32 -18.96 -0.76 10.42
N TYR A 33 -19.26 0.48 10.03
CA TYR A 33 -18.29 1.47 9.53
C TYR A 33 -17.45 2.12 10.65
N ARG A 34 -17.93 2.10 11.90
CA ARG A 34 -17.16 2.55 13.09
C ARG A 34 -16.09 1.55 13.56
N SER A 35 -15.99 0.40 12.92
CA SER A 35 -15.04 -0.62 13.33
C SER A 35 -13.64 -0.26 12.83
N SER A 36 -12.71 0.00 13.76
CA SER A 36 -11.26 0.13 13.53
C SER A 36 -10.60 -1.15 12.96
N THR A 37 -11.37 -2.02 12.32
CA THR A 37 -10.98 -3.28 11.70
C THR A 37 -10.83 -3.18 10.18
N PHE A 38 -11.29 -2.10 9.53
CA PHE A 38 -11.24 -1.97 8.08
C PHE A 38 -9.83 -2.24 7.53
N PHE A 39 -8.81 -1.59 8.10
CA PHE A 39 -7.42 -1.75 7.66
C PHE A 39 -6.83 -3.14 7.96
N ARG A 40 -7.37 -3.84 8.97
CA ARG A 40 -6.98 -5.21 9.35
C ARG A 40 -7.64 -6.27 8.48
N ALA A 41 -8.82 -5.97 7.94
CA ALA A 41 -9.58 -6.88 7.07
C ALA A 41 -9.06 -6.87 5.62
N LEU A 42 -8.25 -5.88 5.24
CA LEU A 42 -7.68 -5.81 3.91
C LEU A 42 -6.56 -6.85 3.71
N PRO A 43 -6.50 -7.52 2.56
CA PRO A 43 -5.37 -8.36 2.19
C PRO A 43 -4.07 -7.54 2.09
N ASP A 44 -2.93 -8.19 2.42
CA ASP A 44 -1.60 -7.58 2.36
C ASP A 44 -1.27 -6.96 0.99
N ASP A 45 -1.77 -7.52 -0.10
CA ASP A 45 -1.51 -7.01 -1.45
C ASP A 45 -2.21 -5.65 -1.69
N VAL A 46 -3.42 -5.48 -1.15
CA VAL A 46 -4.14 -4.19 -1.20
C VAL A 46 -3.42 -3.17 -0.32
N LEU A 47 -3.01 -3.60 0.88
CA LEU A 47 -2.24 -2.80 1.82
C LEU A 47 -0.89 -2.37 1.23
N ALA A 48 -0.22 -3.23 0.48
CA ALA A 48 1.01 -2.90 -0.24
C ALA A 48 0.78 -1.81 -1.29
N VAL A 49 -0.31 -1.89 -2.07
CA VAL A 49 -0.71 -0.85 -3.03
C VAL A 49 -0.98 0.47 -2.31
N ILE A 50 -1.78 0.47 -1.23
CA ILE A 50 -2.05 1.68 -0.43
C ILE A 50 -0.73 2.28 0.08
N SER A 51 0.19 1.44 0.54
CA SER A 51 1.46 1.91 1.09
C SER A 51 2.29 2.69 0.06
N LYS A 52 2.21 2.38 -1.25
CA LYS A 52 2.92 3.12 -2.31
C LYS A 52 2.51 4.60 -2.38
N PHE A 53 1.41 5.00 -1.76
CA PHE A 53 0.98 6.39 -1.66
C PHE A 53 1.44 7.09 -0.38
N LEU A 54 1.97 6.35 0.59
CA LEU A 54 2.42 6.86 1.89
C LEU A 54 3.93 7.06 1.91
N CYS A 55 4.40 8.16 2.51
CA CYS A 55 5.84 8.35 2.77
C CYS A 55 6.37 7.29 3.74
N PRO A 56 7.63 6.83 3.60
CA PRO A 56 8.20 5.87 4.54
C PRO A 56 8.09 6.33 6.00
N ARG A 57 8.15 7.65 6.24
CA ARG A 57 7.90 8.27 7.54
C ARG A 57 6.47 8.06 8.04
N ASP A 58 5.48 8.16 7.16
CA ASP A 58 4.06 7.97 7.51
C ASP A 58 3.78 6.49 7.81
N VAL A 59 4.36 5.57 7.03
CA VAL A 59 4.29 4.13 7.32
C VAL A 59 4.90 3.82 8.70
N CYS A 60 6.03 4.43 9.03
CA CYS A 60 6.62 4.31 10.38
C CYS A 60 5.70 4.91 11.45
N SER A 61 5.07 6.06 11.17
CA SER A 61 4.19 6.74 12.13
C SER A 61 2.93 5.91 12.40
N LEU A 62 2.31 5.34 11.35
CA LEU A 62 1.17 4.42 11.46
C LEU A 62 1.51 3.22 12.33
N SER A 63 2.74 2.71 12.24
CA SER A 63 3.19 1.56 13.03
C SER A 63 3.15 1.80 14.54
N LEU A 64 3.21 3.06 14.97
CA LEU A 64 3.19 3.46 16.38
C LEU A 64 1.76 3.64 16.92
N CYS A 65 0.75 3.70 16.05
CA CYS A 65 -0.63 3.98 16.46
C CYS A 65 -1.31 2.79 17.14
N CYS A 66 -1.13 1.56 16.63
CA CYS A 66 -1.70 0.36 17.23
C CYS A 66 -1.04 -0.94 16.73
N LYS A 67 -1.20 -2.05 17.45
CA LYS A 67 -0.62 -3.37 17.12
C LYS A 67 -0.95 -3.85 15.70
N SER A 68 -2.17 -3.59 15.23
CA SER A 68 -2.59 -3.97 13.88
C SER A 68 -1.79 -3.22 12.81
N LEU A 69 -1.59 -1.91 13.00
CA LEU A 69 -0.79 -1.09 12.10
C LEU A 69 0.72 -1.33 12.26
N THR A 70 1.15 -1.76 13.44
CA THR A 70 2.50 -2.30 13.62
C THR A 70 2.70 -3.52 12.72
N SER A 71 1.75 -4.46 12.70
CA SER A 71 1.78 -5.65 11.82
C SER A 71 1.84 -5.26 10.34
N PHE A 72 1.06 -4.26 9.93
CA PHE A 72 1.14 -3.66 8.59
C PHE A 72 2.57 -3.17 8.28
N ALA A 73 3.17 -2.35 9.14
CA ALA A 73 4.48 -1.75 8.89
C ALA A 73 5.68 -2.71 9.03
N ILE A 74 5.49 -3.95 9.48
CA ILE A 74 6.53 -4.98 9.50
C ILE A 74 6.37 -6.01 8.38
N SER A 75 5.27 -6.00 7.64
CA SER A 75 5.07 -6.92 6.51
C SER A 75 6.16 -6.71 5.45
N ASP A 76 6.71 -7.82 4.96
CA ASP A 76 7.73 -7.81 3.91
C ASP A 76 7.12 -7.35 2.57
N LYS A 77 5.84 -7.65 2.29
CA LYS A 77 5.14 -7.16 1.08
C LYS A 77 5.04 -5.64 1.06
N ILE A 78 4.68 -5.05 2.20
CA ILE A 78 4.60 -3.60 2.36
C ILE A 78 5.99 -2.98 2.27
N SER A 79 6.96 -3.54 2.98
CA SER A 79 8.34 -3.06 2.94
C SER A 79 8.97 -3.15 1.54
N PHE A 80 8.66 -4.19 0.77
CA PHE A 80 9.05 -4.31 -0.64
C PHE A 80 8.42 -3.21 -1.49
N SER A 81 7.10 -3.00 -1.38
CA SER A 81 6.43 -1.93 -2.12
C SER A 81 6.94 -0.53 -1.77
N GLN A 82 7.38 -0.31 -0.52
CA GLN A 82 8.09 0.92 -0.14
C GLN A 82 9.45 1.04 -0.83
N CYS A 83 10.22 -0.05 -0.94
CA CYS A 83 11.49 -0.05 -1.68
C CYS A 83 11.26 0.29 -3.16
N GLU A 84 10.26 -0.32 -3.80
CA GLU A 84 9.89 -0.01 -5.19
C GLU A 84 9.53 1.46 -5.36
N ARG A 85 8.76 2.03 -4.42
CA ARG A 85 8.37 3.45 -4.44
C ARG A 85 9.57 4.40 -4.45
N LEU A 86 10.68 4.03 -3.81
CA LEU A 86 11.88 4.87 -3.79
C LEU A 86 12.49 5.05 -5.18
N GLY A 87 12.21 4.13 -6.11
CA GLY A 87 12.72 4.18 -7.49
C GLY A 87 14.25 4.13 -7.58
N ALA A 88 14.93 3.73 -6.50
CA ALA A 88 16.38 3.72 -6.42
C ALA A 88 16.99 2.57 -7.25
N ILE A 89 16.34 1.41 -7.22
CA ILE A 89 16.77 0.17 -7.88
C ILE A 89 15.54 -0.54 -8.43
N LYS A 90 15.68 -1.32 -9.51
CA LYS A 90 14.60 -2.10 -10.12
C LYS A 90 14.10 -3.21 -9.18
N ALA A 91 12.84 -3.64 -9.38
CA ALA A 91 12.21 -4.69 -8.57
C ALA A 91 13.00 -6.03 -8.58
N GLU A 92 13.53 -6.43 -9.73
CA GLU A 92 14.36 -7.64 -9.89
C GLU A 92 15.62 -7.60 -9.01
N ASP A 93 16.29 -6.45 -9.01
CA ASP A 93 17.47 -6.22 -8.19
C ASP A 93 17.11 -6.11 -6.71
N LEU A 94 15.97 -5.51 -6.35
CA LEU A 94 15.51 -5.48 -4.95
C LEU A 94 15.38 -6.89 -4.35
N ILE A 95 14.90 -7.86 -5.14
CA ILE A 95 14.83 -9.27 -4.72
C ILE A 95 16.23 -9.86 -4.51
N LEU A 96 17.19 -9.49 -5.37
CA LEU A 96 18.58 -9.92 -5.20
C LEU A 96 19.21 -9.31 -3.95
N TRP A 97 19.04 -7.99 -3.76
CA TRP A 97 19.51 -7.25 -2.60
C TRP A 97 18.92 -7.76 -1.29
N ARG A 98 17.66 -8.20 -1.31
CA ARG A 98 17.01 -8.82 -0.17
C ARG A 98 17.73 -10.06 0.34
N LYS A 99 18.42 -10.83 -0.51
CA LYS A 99 19.16 -12.03 -0.10
C LYS A 99 20.35 -11.71 0.80
N SER A 100 20.91 -10.51 0.68
CA SER A 100 22.05 -10.04 1.47
C SER A 100 21.64 -9.17 2.65
N MET A 101 20.34 -8.96 2.86
CA MET A 101 19.78 -8.09 3.89
C MET A 101 18.85 -8.89 4.81
N ALA A 102 18.72 -8.45 6.07
CA ALA A 102 17.86 -9.14 7.04
C ALA A 102 16.36 -9.11 6.67
N SER A 103 15.88 -8.01 6.08
CA SER A 103 14.47 -7.82 5.66
C SER A 103 14.35 -6.75 4.59
N TYR A 104 13.20 -6.68 3.90
CA TYR A 104 12.92 -5.55 2.99
C TYR A 104 12.85 -4.22 3.75
N LYS A 105 12.48 -4.25 5.04
CA LYS A 105 12.49 -3.05 5.89
C LYS A 105 13.90 -2.52 6.11
N ALA A 106 14.86 -3.42 6.35
CA ALA A 106 16.28 -3.05 6.45
C ALA A 106 16.81 -2.50 5.12
N LEU A 107 16.45 -3.14 4.01
CA LEU A 107 16.78 -2.65 2.66
C LEU A 107 16.21 -1.25 2.39
N CYS A 108 14.92 -1.02 2.68
CA CYS A 108 14.27 0.26 2.50
C CYS A 108 14.97 1.38 3.29
N ARG A 109 15.35 1.11 4.54
CA ARG A 109 16.12 2.05 5.37
C ARG A 109 17.49 2.34 4.78
N PHE A 110 18.20 1.32 4.30
CA PHE A 110 19.49 1.49 3.64
C PHE A 110 19.39 2.40 2.41
N LEU A 111 18.41 2.13 1.53
CA LEU A 111 18.17 2.92 0.33
C LEU A 111 17.83 4.37 0.66
N LEU A 112 17.00 4.60 1.69
CA LEU A 112 16.66 5.94 2.17
C LEU A 112 17.87 6.70 2.71
N SER A 113 18.68 6.05 3.55
CA SER A 113 19.87 6.67 4.16
C SER A 113 20.92 7.08 3.12
N ILE A 114 21.04 6.31 2.04
CA ILE A 114 22.06 6.54 1.01
C ILE A 114 21.52 7.37 -0.16
N ARG A 115 20.20 7.52 -0.30
CA ARG A 115 19.58 8.29 -1.40
C ARG A 115 20.20 9.67 -1.58
N LEU A 116 20.53 10.36 -0.48
CA LEU A 116 21.14 11.70 -0.53
C LEU A 116 22.61 11.72 -0.94
N LEU A 117 23.28 10.56 -0.98
CA LEU A 117 24.67 10.42 -1.41
C LEU A 117 24.80 10.08 -2.90
N ILE A 118 23.71 9.69 -3.56
CA ILE A 118 23.73 9.35 -4.99
C ILE A 118 23.80 10.62 -5.83
N GLY A 119 24.68 10.63 -6.84
CA GLY A 119 24.85 11.74 -7.77
C GLY A 119 26.29 12.22 -7.87
N MET A 120 26.45 13.44 -8.38
CA MET A 120 27.76 14.09 -8.55
C MET A 120 28.11 14.95 -7.35
N TRP A 121 29.37 14.86 -6.93
CA TRP A 121 29.94 15.59 -5.81
C TRP A 121 31.23 16.26 -6.26
N VAL A 122 31.52 17.43 -5.69
CA VAL A 122 32.77 18.14 -5.93
C VAL A 122 33.50 18.32 -4.59
N HIS A 123 34.76 17.92 -4.54
CA HIS A 123 35.59 18.11 -3.36
C HIS A 123 36.03 19.58 -3.25
N GLN A 124 35.96 20.15 -2.04
CA GLN A 124 36.17 21.60 -1.82
C GLN A 124 37.64 22.04 -1.93
N ASN A 125 38.63 21.13 -1.78
CA ASN A 125 40.06 21.48 -1.83
C ASN A 125 40.82 20.65 -2.89
N PRO A 126 41.12 21.21 -4.09
CA PRO A 126 41.68 20.45 -5.20
C PRO A 126 43.18 20.20 -5.08
N GLU A 127 43.59 18.94 -5.14
CA GLU A 127 44.99 18.58 -5.45
C GLU A 127 45.11 17.97 -6.87
N LEU A 128 43.96 17.59 -7.50
CA LEU A 128 43.68 17.16 -8.90
C LEU A 128 42.38 16.31 -8.86
N GLY A 129 41.56 16.23 -9.92
CA GLY A 129 40.39 15.33 -9.97
C GLY A 129 39.33 15.53 -8.87
N ASN A 130 38.56 16.62 -8.98
CA ASN A 130 37.64 17.09 -7.92
C ASN A 130 36.24 16.48 -7.95
N VAL A 131 35.89 15.76 -9.02
CA VAL A 131 34.52 15.26 -9.20
C VAL A 131 34.45 13.80 -8.77
N VAL A 132 33.48 13.49 -7.92
CA VAL A 132 33.15 12.12 -7.52
C VAL A 132 31.72 11.82 -7.94
N TYR A 133 31.51 10.73 -8.66
CA TYR A 133 30.19 10.24 -9.00
C TYR A 133 29.84 9.03 -8.14
N ALA A 134 28.77 9.15 -7.36
CA ALA A 134 28.27 8.11 -6.49
C ALA A 134 27.01 7.48 -7.10
N MET A 135 27.02 6.16 -7.24
CA MET A 135 25.95 5.40 -7.88
C MET A 135 25.72 4.06 -7.17
N TRP A 136 24.57 3.45 -7.44
CA TRP A 136 24.29 2.09 -6.99
C TRP A 136 25.19 1.10 -7.74
N GLY A 137 25.95 0.31 -7.00
CA GLY A 137 26.71 -0.84 -7.50
C GLY A 137 26.01 -2.16 -7.17
N PHE A 138 26.67 -3.28 -7.43
CA PHE A 138 26.16 -4.60 -7.03
C PHE A 138 26.15 -4.70 -5.50
N LEU A 139 24.96 -4.71 -4.90
CA LEU A 139 24.77 -4.80 -3.44
C LEU A 139 25.53 -3.73 -2.63
N SER A 140 25.87 -2.59 -3.24
CA SER A 140 26.77 -1.60 -2.66
C SER A 140 26.51 -0.19 -3.19
N LEU A 141 27.07 0.80 -2.49
CA LEU A 141 27.25 2.17 -2.98
C LEU A 141 28.67 2.30 -3.51
N VAL A 142 28.82 2.72 -4.76
CA VAL A 142 30.13 2.90 -5.40
C VAL A 142 30.33 4.38 -5.67
N ALA A 143 31.47 4.92 -5.24
CA ALA A 143 31.87 6.28 -5.51
C ALA A 143 33.14 6.29 -6.38
N CYS A 144 33.01 6.80 -7.60
CA CYS A 144 34.09 6.86 -8.59
C CYS A 144 34.64 8.28 -8.66
N ARG A 145 35.95 8.45 -8.47
CA ARG A 145 36.63 9.70 -8.75
C ARG A 145 36.86 9.83 -10.25
N ILE A 146 36.43 10.94 -10.84
CA ILE A 146 36.62 11.24 -12.25
C ILE A 146 37.93 12.02 -12.39
N ILE A 147 38.87 11.41 -13.11
CA ILE A 147 40.15 12.00 -13.47
C ILE A 147 40.12 12.11 -15.00
N TYR A 148 40.24 13.34 -15.50
CA TYR A 148 40.36 13.65 -16.93
C TYR A 148 41.83 13.77 -17.31
#